data_AF-A0AAF0WY03-F1
#
_entry.id   AF-A0AAF0WY03-F1
#
_cell.length_a   1.000
_cell.length_b   1.000
_cell.length_c   1.000
_cell.angle_alpha   90.00
_cell.angle_beta   90.00
_cell.angle_gamma   90.00
#
_symmetry.space_group_name_H-M   'P 1'
#
loop_
_entity.id
_entity.type
_entity.pdbx_description
1 polymer ?
#
loop_
_entity_poly.entity_id
_entity_poly.type
_entity_poly.pdbx_seq_one_letter_code
_entity_poly.pdbx_strand_id
1 'polypeptide(L)'
;MAAKLKIAGAWSGVLEVELETWSVSMLRAQVAQRSGCGPDSINLICAGKLLKDGDESLSQLGVKNNGKIMATRVAADQGKALMVENQKAMAEEERSSRLARIKAAAMSLAKRHADGSLPMEDFNLELENQSGEKVQLGTENDQRAIMTGLMLHASAKQLIKKQQYEDALEVLSMGEEAFSICDSKLIELVDNVPILQIDMVWCYFMLRDMSWLSLAGVRLAKARVGIERSHGKESSRVRILQGGRCPELPLYLRMDLLEGVVAYHSGQLQKSKDFLASAQAKYLRLQVPDELLSLLMSMGYKQNDAKRALRMSGQNVESAVDLLVDLKEKKMRKREDDRRRQREIMEQKRYGITPLRKAVDLQRLSELESIGFEKTLAAEALRRNENDSQKALDDLTNPETNAAIQLNVESRRRKRLHQEPDAVIEKLVSMGFSTPMATAAVNEYGTEDAALNHLLSLHNNPNGSAAASSNPANPANPVPNISGENAPGSHPSVESHTSDASNGETSTLYQEEERDVEMEDELTEELQRGDALSDYDIEVTKEGEAINEYLALIATAEENTEKVPSSE
;
A
#
# COMPACT_ATOMS: atom_id res chain seq x y z
N MET A 1 27.42 49.10 43.51
CA MET A 1 26.37 49.88 44.22
C MET A 1 25.03 49.18 44.01
N ALA A 2 24.30 48.86 45.07
CA ALA A 2 22.97 48.24 44.96
C ALA A 2 21.96 49.24 44.36
N ALA A 3 21.29 48.84 43.28
CA ALA A 3 20.25 49.62 42.62
C ALA A 3 18.87 49.07 42.99
N LYS A 4 17.88 49.97 43.11
CA LYS A 4 16.51 49.60 43.46
C LYS A 4 15.67 49.49 42.19
N LEU A 5 15.12 48.31 41.90
CA LEU A 5 14.18 48.10 40.80
C LEU A 5 12.75 48.01 41.31
N LYS A 6 11.82 48.68 40.64
CA LYS A 6 10.39 48.63 40.95
C LYS A 6 9.72 47.65 40.00
N ILE A 7 9.32 46.50 40.52
CA ILE A 7 8.63 45.48 39.74
C ILE A 7 7.12 45.63 39.97
N ALA A 8 6.34 45.52 38.90
CA ALA A 8 4.88 45.56 38.92
C ALA A 8 4.27 44.45 38.06
N GLY A 9 3.11 43.91 38.43
CA GLY A 9 2.43 42.83 37.70
C GLY A 9 2.34 41.55 38.53
N ALA A 10 2.82 40.42 37.99
CA ALA A 10 2.80 39.08 38.61
C ALA A 10 3.38 39.05 40.03
N TRP A 11 4.34 39.92 40.33
CA TRP A 11 4.71 40.31 41.68
C TRP A 11 4.98 41.81 41.71
N SER A 12 4.60 42.48 42.80
CA SER A 12 4.76 43.93 42.94
C SER A 12 5.60 44.26 44.17
N GLY A 13 6.73 44.94 43.98
CA GLY A 13 7.66 45.25 45.06
C GLY A 13 8.96 45.89 44.59
N VAL A 14 9.79 46.29 45.55
CA VAL A 14 11.12 46.83 45.28
C VAL A 14 12.17 45.74 45.50
N LEU A 15 13.07 45.59 44.54
CA LEU A 15 14.14 44.60 44.58
C LEU A 15 15.49 45.30 44.46
N GLU A 16 16.39 45.02 45.41
CA GLU A 16 17.74 45.55 45.40
C GLU A 16 18.62 44.58 44.59
N VAL A 17 19.16 45.07 43.47
CA VAL A 17 20.00 44.28 42.55
C VAL A 17 21.27 45.02 42.20
N GLU A 18 22.29 44.26 41.82
CA GLU A 18 23.51 44.82 41.25
C GLU A 18 23.41 44.79 39.72
N LEU A 19 23.21 45.95 39.10
CA LEU A 19 22.91 46.07 37.67
C LEU A 19 24.05 45.60 36.75
N GLU A 20 25.28 45.54 37.27
CA GLU A 20 26.47 45.14 36.51
C GLU A 20 26.74 43.63 36.57
N THR A 21 26.24 42.93 37.59
CA THR A 21 26.52 41.51 37.82
C THR A 21 25.31 40.61 37.56
N TRP A 22 24.09 41.15 37.61
CA TRP A 22 22.88 40.39 37.38
C TRP A 22 22.51 40.29 35.90
N SER A 23 22.12 39.09 35.48
CA SER A 23 21.53 38.80 34.17
C SER A 23 19.99 38.83 34.22
N VAL A 24 19.35 38.82 33.05
CA VAL A 24 17.88 38.74 32.93
C VAL A 24 17.34 37.44 33.53
N SER A 25 18.05 36.33 33.39
CA SER A 25 17.66 35.02 33.92
C SER A 25 17.66 35.00 35.46
N MET A 26 18.65 35.63 36.10
CA MET A 26 18.71 35.78 37.56
C MET A 26 17.57 36.65 38.08
N LEU A 27 17.28 37.77 37.39
CA LEU A 27 16.16 38.63 37.74
C LEU A 27 14.81 37.89 37.57
N ARG A 28 14.63 37.15 36.47
CA ARG A 28 13.42 36.34 36.19
C ARG A 28 13.20 35.28 37.27
N ALA A 29 14.26 34.56 37.66
CA ALA A 29 14.21 33.56 38.72
C ALA A 29 13.81 34.17 40.07
N GLN A 30 14.34 35.35 40.42
CA GLN A 30 14.04 36.00 41.68
C GLN A 30 12.62 36.57 41.74
N VAL A 31 12.10 37.08 40.62
CA VAL A 31 10.69 37.49 40.51
C VAL A 31 9.78 36.28 40.57
N ALA A 32 10.15 35.18 39.91
CA ALA A 32 9.40 33.92 39.91
C ALA A 32 9.30 33.27 41.28
N GLN A 33 10.40 33.24 42.02
CA GLN A 33 10.44 32.74 43.39
C GLN A 33 9.50 33.55 44.31
N ARG A 34 9.46 34.88 44.16
CA ARG A 34 8.61 35.76 44.97
C ARG A 34 7.15 35.77 44.55
N SER A 35 6.85 35.44 43.30
CA SER A 35 5.48 35.28 42.79
C SER A 35 4.93 33.86 42.94
N GLY A 36 5.70 32.92 43.47
CA GLY A 36 5.30 31.51 43.59
C GLY A 36 5.08 30.80 42.25
N CYS A 37 5.79 31.21 41.19
CA CYS A 37 5.66 30.66 39.84
C CYS A 37 7.01 30.13 39.34
N GLY A 38 7.03 29.27 38.31
CA GLY A 38 8.28 28.83 37.67
C GLY A 38 8.93 29.94 36.83
N PRO A 39 10.27 29.99 36.71
CA PRO A 39 10.98 31.03 35.95
C PRO A 39 10.53 31.13 34.48
N ASP A 40 10.17 30.01 33.86
CA ASP A 40 9.70 29.93 32.46
C ASP A 40 8.30 30.52 32.24
N SER A 41 7.58 30.84 33.33
CA SER A 41 6.21 31.34 33.28
C SER A 41 6.11 32.86 33.47
N ILE A 42 7.24 33.58 33.44
CA ILE A 42 7.27 35.03 33.67
C ILE A 42 8.02 35.73 32.56
N ASN A 43 7.36 36.71 31.94
CA ASN A 43 7.95 37.65 31.01
C ASN A 43 8.26 38.98 31.72
N LEU A 44 9.47 39.49 31.54
CA LEU A 44 9.90 40.77 32.08
C LEU A 44 9.95 41.83 30.97
N ILE A 45 9.28 42.95 31.18
CA ILE A 45 9.19 44.05 30.20
C ILE A 45 9.71 45.33 30.86
N CYS A 46 10.71 45.97 30.25
CA CYS A 46 11.27 47.23 30.72
C CYS A 46 11.17 48.28 29.60
N ALA A 47 10.61 49.46 29.91
CA ALA A 47 10.44 50.56 28.95
C ALA A 47 9.81 50.17 27.60
N GLY A 48 8.86 49.22 27.62
CA GLY A 48 8.16 48.73 26.42
C GLY A 48 8.87 47.63 25.62
N LYS A 49 10.06 47.17 26.07
CA LYS A 49 10.79 46.06 25.45
C LYS A 49 10.73 44.80 26.31
N LEU A 50 10.45 43.66 25.69
CA LEU A 50 10.55 42.35 26.32
C LEU A 50 12.01 41.98 26.53
N LEU A 51 12.39 41.70 27.78
CA LEU A 51 13.74 41.25 28.12
C LEU A 51 13.89 39.77 27.78
N LYS A 52 14.76 39.47 26.82
CA LYS A 52 15.15 38.11 26.45
C LYS A 52 16.32 37.67 27.31
N ASP A 53 16.41 36.37 27.57
CA ASP A 53 17.54 35.82 28.31
C ASP A 53 18.78 35.80 27.41
N GLY A 54 19.87 36.35 27.92
CA GLY A 54 21.18 36.43 27.28
C GLY A 54 22.25 36.72 28.32
N ASP A 55 23.53 36.70 27.91
CA ASP A 55 24.68 36.88 28.81
C ASP A 55 24.97 38.36 29.16
N GLU A 56 24.14 39.28 28.64
CA GLU A 56 24.27 40.72 28.87
C GLU A 56 23.80 41.10 30.30
N SER A 57 24.49 42.05 30.92
CA SER A 57 24.11 42.58 32.23
C SER A 57 22.85 43.46 32.13
N LEU A 58 22.09 43.58 33.22
CA LEU A 58 20.92 44.46 33.27
C LEU A 58 21.23 45.92 32.90
N SER A 59 22.45 46.40 33.22
CA SER A 59 22.92 47.73 32.81
C SER A 59 23.09 47.88 31.29
N GLN A 60 23.59 46.86 30.60
CA GLN A 60 23.74 46.83 29.14
C GLN A 60 22.38 46.83 28.42
N LEU A 61 21.38 46.21 29.04
CA LEU A 61 19.98 46.19 28.55
C LEU A 61 19.20 47.48 28.85
N GLY A 62 19.87 48.52 29.38
CA GLY A 62 19.29 49.83 29.62
C GLY A 62 18.45 49.94 30.89
N VAL A 63 18.56 48.96 31.81
CA VAL A 63 17.88 49.01 33.11
C VAL A 63 18.65 49.95 34.04
N LYS A 64 17.98 51.01 34.51
CA LYS A 64 18.56 52.05 35.37
C LYS A 64 18.13 51.87 36.83
N ASN A 65 18.87 52.49 37.75
CA ASN A 65 18.45 52.60 39.15
C ASN A 65 17.08 53.30 39.25
N ASN A 66 16.16 52.77 40.06
CA ASN A 66 14.73 53.13 40.12
C ASN A 66 13.90 52.81 38.86
N GLY A 67 14.41 51.95 37.97
CA GLY A 67 13.69 51.48 36.78
C GLY A 67 12.40 50.73 37.11
N LYS A 68 11.38 50.87 36.25
CA LYS A 68 10.10 50.14 36.36
C LYS A 68 10.12 48.93 35.43
N ILE A 69 9.92 47.74 35.97
CA ILE A 69 9.85 46.48 35.22
C ILE A 69 8.46 45.88 35.42
N MET A 70 7.80 45.54 34.32
CA MET A 70 6.53 44.84 34.34
C MET A 70 6.79 43.34 34.22
N ALA A 71 6.32 42.57 35.19
CA ALA A 71 6.36 41.12 35.18
C ALA A 71 4.97 40.60 34.78
N THR A 72 4.86 39.90 33.66
CA THR A 72 3.60 39.30 33.20
C THR A 72 3.71 37.79 33.28
N ARG A 73 2.71 37.14 33.88
CA ARG A 73 2.65 35.68 33.93
C ARG A 73 2.16 35.15 32.58
N VAL A 74 2.89 34.19 32.01
CA VAL A 74 2.49 33.42 30.82
C VAL A 74 2.34 31.97 31.25
N ALA A 75 1.23 31.33 30.93
CA ALA A 75 1.04 29.92 31.19
C ALA A 75 1.91 29.11 30.22
N ALA A 76 3.09 28.66 30.67
CA ALA A 76 3.99 27.80 29.89
C ALA A 76 3.32 26.49 29.43
N ASP A 77 2.26 26.07 30.14
CA ASP A 77 1.50 24.85 29.85
C ASP A 77 0.61 24.97 28.60
N GLN A 78 0.16 26.17 28.23
CA GLN A 78 -0.69 26.36 27.05
C GLN A 78 0.09 26.16 25.74
N GLY A 79 1.33 26.64 25.65
CA GLY A 79 2.16 26.44 24.46
C GLY A 79 2.55 24.97 24.26
N LYS A 80 2.86 24.26 25.34
CA LYS A 80 3.16 22.81 25.30
C LYS A 80 1.92 21.98 24.96
N ALA A 81 0.76 22.32 25.53
CA ALA A 81 -0.51 21.66 25.20
C ALA A 81 -0.88 21.85 23.73
N LEU A 82 -0.74 23.08 23.19
CA LEU A 82 -0.97 23.37 21.77
C LEU A 82 0.00 22.63 20.85
N MET A 83 1.28 22.49 21.23
CA MET A 83 2.24 21.71 20.44
C MET A 83 1.88 20.21 20.43
N VAL A 84 1.45 19.66 21.56
CA VAL A 84 0.99 18.26 21.64
C VAL A 84 -0.30 18.04 20.85
N GLU A 85 -1.24 18.98 20.89
CA GLU A 85 -2.47 18.93 20.13
C GLU A 85 -2.20 19.02 18.62
N ASN A 86 -1.34 19.94 18.19
CA ASN A 86 -0.92 20.05 16.79
C ASN A 86 -0.19 18.79 16.32
N GLN A 87 0.65 18.17 17.16
CA GLN A 87 1.32 16.91 16.82
C GLN A 87 0.32 15.75 16.67
N LYS A 88 -0.69 15.68 17.54
CA LYS A 88 -1.77 14.69 17.42
C LYS A 88 -2.57 14.90 16.14
N ALA A 89 -2.94 16.14 15.83
CA ALA A 89 -3.66 16.48 14.62
C ALA A 89 -2.86 16.13 13.35
N MET A 90 -1.57 16.45 13.31
CA MET A 90 -0.70 16.07 12.20
C MET A 90 -0.58 14.54 12.05
N ALA A 91 -0.47 13.81 13.15
CA ALA A 91 -0.41 12.34 13.11
C ALA A 91 -1.73 11.71 12.65
N GLU A 92 -2.87 12.28 13.04
CA GLU A 92 -4.19 11.85 12.59
C GLU A 92 -4.44 12.18 11.11
N GLU A 93 -3.97 13.34 10.64
CA GLU A 93 -3.98 13.70 9.23
C GLU A 93 -3.12 12.75 8.39
N GLU A 94 -1.90 12.44 8.84
CA GLU A 94 -1.02 11.47 8.17
C GLU A 94 -1.65 10.06 8.11
N ARG A 95 -2.25 9.62 9.23
CA ARG A 95 -2.97 8.35 9.31
C ARG A 95 -4.15 8.31 8.34
N SER A 96 -5.01 9.32 8.34
CA SER A 96 -6.18 9.39 7.46
C SER A 96 -5.77 9.45 5.97
N SER A 97 -4.71 10.18 5.65
CA SER A 97 -4.13 10.24 4.31
C SER A 97 -3.64 8.87 3.85
N ARG A 98 -2.92 8.14 4.71
CA ARG A 98 -2.47 6.76 4.40
C ARG A 98 -3.64 5.81 4.15
N LEU A 99 -4.69 5.87 4.97
CA LEU A 99 -5.87 5.01 4.81
C LEU A 99 -6.64 5.33 3.53
N ALA A 100 -6.73 6.61 3.16
CA ALA A 100 -7.30 7.02 1.88
C ALA A 100 -6.50 6.50 0.69
N ARG A 101 -5.15 6.55 0.77
CA ARG A 101 -4.25 5.96 -0.24
C ARG A 101 -4.47 4.46 -0.39
N ILE A 102 -4.57 3.72 0.72
CA ILE A 102 -4.89 2.27 0.74
C ILE A 102 -6.20 1.98 -0.01
N LYS A 103 -7.27 2.73 0.31
CA LYS A 103 -8.58 2.55 -0.33
C LYS A 103 -8.52 2.83 -1.83
N ALA A 104 -7.88 3.93 -2.23
CA ALA A 104 -7.74 4.33 -3.62
C ALA A 104 -6.93 3.31 -4.44
N ALA A 105 -5.80 2.86 -3.90
CA ALA A 105 -4.95 1.85 -4.54
C ALA A 105 -5.69 0.51 -4.73
N ALA A 106 -6.43 0.04 -3.72
CA ALA A 106 -7.23 -1.19 -3.82
C ALA A 106 -8.33 -1.08 -4.90
N MET A 107 -9.05 0.04 -4.94
CA MET A 107 -10.09 0.29 -5.95
C MET A 107 -9.51 0.41 -7.37
N SER A 108 -8.37 1.08 -7.53
CA SER A 108 -7.67 1.23 -8.81
C SER A 108 -7.18 -0.10 -9.36
N LEU A 109 -6.55 -0.93 -8.51
CA LEU A 109 -6.12 -2.28 -8.87
C LEU A 109 -7.31 -3.17 -9.26
N ALA A 110 -8.37 -3.20 -8.44
CA ALA A 110 -9.56 -4.00 -8.73
C ALA A 110 -10.27 -3.58 -10.03
N LYS A 111 -10.30 -2.27 -10.34
CA LYS A 111 -10.87 -1.76 -11.60
C LYS A 111 -10.10 -2.25 -12.82
N ARG A 112 -8.76 -2.25 -12.77
CA ARG A 112 -7.91 -2.73 -13.87
C ARG A 112 -8.06 -4.23 -14.14
N HIS A 113 -8.32 -5.01 -13.10
CA HIS A 113 -8.63 -6.43 -13.25
C HIS A 113 -9.98 -6.72 -13.90
N ALA A 114 -11.00 -5.92 -13.59
CA ALA A 114 -12.35 -6.16 -14.09
C ALA A 114 -12.53 -5.79 -15.59
N ASP A 115 -11.84 -4.77 -16.10
CA ASP A 115 -12.05 -4.24 -17.46
C ASP A 115 -11.27 -4.99 -18.57
N GLY A 116 -10.47 -6.00 -18.20
CA GLY A 116 -9.65 -6.76 -19.16
C GLY A 116 -8.59 -5.92 -19.90
N SER A 117 -8.30 -4.73 -19.39
CA SER A 117 -7.25 -3.85 -19.89
C SER A 117 -5.88 -4.53 -19.79
N LEU A 118 -4.96 -4.19 -20.71
CA LEU A 118 -3.58 -4.69 -20.64
C LEU A 118 -3.00 -4.43 -19.26
N PRO A 119 -2.57 -5.47 -18.50
CA PRO A 119 -1.90 -5.26 -17.24
C PRO A 119 -0.65 -4.42 -17.48
N MET A 120 -0.63 -3.21 -16.92
CA MET A 120 0.53 -2.34 -17.04
C MET A 120 1.71 -2.91 -16.23
N GLU A 121 1.43 -3.75 -15.22
CA GLU A 121 2.40 -4.41 -14.32
C GLU A 121 2.03 -5.87 -14.00
N ASP A 122 2.90 -6.52 -13.21
CA ASP A 122 2.87 -7.94 -12.80
C ASP A 122 1.79 -8.30 -11.76
N PHE A 123 1.02 -7.31 -11.29
CA PHE A 123 -0.07 -7.56 -10.35
C PHE A 123 -1.25 -8.15 -11.10
N ASN A 124 -1.27 -9.47 -11.20
CA ASN A 124 -2.42 -10.20 -11.70
C ASN A 124 -3.10 -10.95 -10.56
N LEU A 125 -4.05 -10.28 -9.90
CA LEU A 125 -4.85 -10.89 -8.87
C LEU A 125 -6.02 -11.66 -9.53
N GLU A 126 -6.18 -12.93 -9.16
CA GLU A 126 -7.27 -13.77 -9.63
C GLU A 126 -8.03 -14.33 -8.43
N LEU A 127 -9.34 -14.49 -8.61
CA LEU A 127 -10.17 -15.15 -7.62
C LEU A 127 -9.91 -16.66 -7.67
N GLU A 128 -9.39 -17.20 -6.58
CA GLU A 128 -9.16 -18.63 -6.39
C GLU A 128 -10.22 -19.21 -5.44
N ASN A 129 -10.64 -20.45 -5.65
CA ASN A 129 -11.44 -21.20 -4.67
C ASN A 129 -10.57 -21.77 -3.54
N GLN A 130 -11.20 -22.43 -2.56
CA GLN A 130 -10.53 -23.09 -1.42
C GLN A 130 -9.50 -24.18 -1.82
N SER A 131 -9.51 -24.64 -3.07
CA SER A 131 -8.57 -25.61 -3.63
C SER A 131 -7.38 -24.95 -4.36
N GLY A 132 -7.45 -23.64 -4.62
CA GLY A 132 -6.50 -22.86 -5.43
C GLY A 132 -6.84 -22.82 -6.93
N GLU A 133 -8.07 -23.17 -7.32
CA GLU A 133 -8.50 -23.12 -8.72
C GLU A 133 -9.15 -21.78 -9.04
N LYS A 134 -8.89 -21.26 -10.24
CA LYS A 134 -9.40 -19.97 -10.70
C LYS A 134 -10.92 -20.01 -10.90
N VAL A 135 -11.62 -18.98 -10.44
CA VAL A 135 -13.07 -18.85 -10.58
C VAL A 135 -13.43 -17.46 -11.11
N GLN A 136 -14.38 -17.41 -12.03
CA GLN A 136 -15.03 -16.15 -12.43
C GLN A 136 -16.38 -16.06 -11.71
N LEU A 137 -16.56 -15.02 -10.90
CA LEU A 137 -17.76 -14.82 -10.09
C LEU A 137 -18.50 -13.56 -10.56
N GLY A 138 -19.79 -13.68 -10.83
CA GLY A 138 -20.68 -12.53 -11.03
C GLY A 138 -20.34 -11.62 -12.22
N THR A 139 -20.81 -10.38 -12.12
CA THR A 139 -20.57 -9.31 -13.09
C THR A 139 -19.22 -8.62 -12.84
N GLU A 140 -18.76 -7.78 -13.78
CA GLU A 140 -17.53 -6.98 -13.59
C GLU A 140 -17.56 -6.12 -12.31
N ASN A 141 -18.74 -5.60 -11.93
CA ASN A 141 -18.91 -4.83 -10.70
C ASN A 141 -18.76 -5.72 -9.45
N ASP A 142 -19.34 -6.92 -9.48
CA ASP A 142 -19.19 -7.90 -8.38
C ASP A 142 -17.72 -8.32 -8.25
N GLN A 143 -17.03 -8.59 -9.36
CA GLN A 143 -15.61 -8.93 -9.35
C GLN A 143 -14.78 -7.80 -8.75
N ARG A 144 -15.02 -6.56 -9.17
CA ARG A 144 -14.32 -5.39 -8.62
C ARG A 144 -14.53 -5.26 -7.12
N ALA A 145 -15.76 -5.42 -6.66
CA ALA A 145 -16.11 -5.29 -5.25
C ALA A 145 -15.53 -6.42 -4.39
N ILE A 146 -15.62 -7.69 -4.84
CA ILE A 146 -14.98 -8.84 -4.18
C ILE A 146 -13.47 -8.65 -4.11
N MET A 147 -12.83 -8.28 -5.22
CA MET A 147 -11.39 -8.08 -5.28
C MET A 147 -10.92 -6.96 -4.35
N THR A 148 -11.64 -5.84 -4.34
CA THR A 148 -11.37 -4.72 -3.41
C THR A 148 -11.47 -5.21 -1.96
N GLY A 149 -12.54 -5.94 -1.62
CA GLY A 149 -12.75 -6.48 -0.28
C GLY A 149 -11.66 -7.46 0.15
N LEU A 150 -11.24 -8.38 -0.73
CA LEU A 150 -10.16 -9.34 -0.46
C LEU A 150 -8.80 -8.66 -0.27
N MET A 151 -8.48 -7.67 -1.10
CA MET A 151 -7.24 -6.91 -0.98
C MET A 151 -7.16 -6.14 0.33
N LEU A 152 -8.25 -5.45 0.69
CA LEU A 152 -8.34 -4.74 1.96
C LEU A 152 -8.27 -5.71 3.15
N HIS A 153 -8.89 -6.89 3.06
CA HIS A 153 -8.77 -7.91 4.10
C HIS A 153 -7.33 -8.40 4.27
N ALA A 154 -6.61 -8.66 3.19
CA ALA A 154 -5.19 -9.06 3.23
C ALA A 154 -4.31 -7.95 3.86
N SER A 155 -4.53 -6.70 3.46
CA SER A 155 -3.85 -5.54 4.05
C SER A 155 -4.15 -5.38 5.55
N ALA A 156 -5.41 -5.54 5.95
CA ALA A 156 -5.80 -5.52 7.35
C ALA A 156 -5.11 -6.63 8.16
N LYS A 157 -4.95 -7.84 7.59
CA LYS A 157 -4.21 -8.92 8.26
C LYS A 157 -2.74 -8.55 8.48
N GLN A 158 -2.10 -7.83 7.56
CA GLN A 158 -0.75 -7.30 7.78
C GLN A 158 -0.73 -6.30 8.95
N LEU A 159 -1.71 -5.39 9.02
CA LEU A 159 -1.83 -4.42 10.12
C LEU A 159 -2.06 -5.13 11.47
N ILE A 160 -2.88 -6.20 11.50
CA ILE A 160 -3.08 -7.04 12.68
C ILE A 160 -1.77 -7.71 13.12
N LYS A 161 -0.97 -8.23 12.18
CA LYS A 161 0.36 -8.80 12.47
C LYS A 161 1.33 -7.74 13.02
N LYS A 162 1.26 -6.51 12.50
CA LYS A 162 1.99 -5.32 13.00
C LYS A 162 1.42 -4.75 14.31
N GLN A 163 0.33 -5.32 14.83
CA GLN A 163 -0.37 -4.88 16.05
C GLN A 163 -1.00 -3.47 15.95
N GLN A 164 -1.23 -2.98 14.73
CA GLN A 164 -1.91 -1.72 14.45
C GLN A 164 -3.43 -1.96 14.37
N TYR A 165 -4.06 -2.26 15.51
CA TYR A 165 -5.45 -2.70 15.56
C TYR A 165 -6.47 -1.62 15.16
N GLU A 166 -6.18 -0.34 15.44
CA GLU A 166 -7.08 0.75 15.06
C GLU A 166 -7.10 0.94 13.53
N ASP A 167 -5.93 1.02 12.90
CA ASP A 167 -5.80 1.10 11.43
C ASP A 167 -6.41 -0.15 10.77
N ALA A 168 -6.15 -1.34 11.33
CA ALA A 168 -6.72 -2.58 10.82
C ALA A 168 -8.25 -2.55 10.84
N LEU A 169 -8.86 -2.02 11.89
CA LEU A 169 -10.30 -1.94 12.02
C LEU A 169 -10.93 -1.02 10.95
N GLU A 170 -10.29 0.10 10.65
CA GLU A 170 -10.74 1.00 9.57
C GLU A 170 -10.63 0.30 8.21
N VAL A 171 -9.51 -0.37 7.93
CA VAL A 171 -9.33 -1.14 6.68
C VAL A 171 -10.32 -2.30 6.55
N LEU A 172 -10.60 -3.04 7.63
CA LEU A 172 -11.63 -4.09 7.64
C LEU A 172 -13.03 -3.51 7.38
N SER A 173 -13.32 -2.33 7.92
CA SER A 173 -14.60 -1.65 7.68
C SER A 173 -14.75 -1.25 6.20
N MET A 174 -13.68 -0.73 5.59
CA MET A 174 -13.66 -0.47 4.13
C MET A 174 -13.83 -1.75 3.31
N GLY A 175 -13.26 -2.88 3.76
CA GLY A 175 -13.46 -4.19 3.14
C GLY A 175 -14.91 -4.69 3.25
N GLU A 176 -15.54 -4.53 4.42
CA GLU A 176 -16.96 -4.85 4.64
C GLU A 176 -17.89 -4.01 3.74
N GLU A 177 -17.60 -2.71 3.58
CA GLU A 177 -18.30 -1.84 2.64
C GLU A 177 -18.19 -2.36 1.21
N ALA A 178 -16.99 -2.78 0.79
CA ALA A 178 -16.76 -3.31 -0.55
C ALA A 178 -17.57 -4.60 -0.79
N PHE A 179 -17.57 -5.55 0.15
CA PHE A 179 -18.38 -6.76 0.03
C PHE A 179 -19.89 -6.47 -0.01
N SER A 180 -20.34 -5.41 0.66
CA SER A 180 -21.75 -5.02 0.70
C SER A 180 -22.29 -4.50 -0.65
N ILE A 181 -21.41 -4.16 -1.60
CA ILE A 181 -21.79 -3.74 -2.96
C ILE A 181 -22.22 -4.95 -3.83
N CYS A 182 -21.72 -6.15 -3.53
CA CYS A 182 -21.95 -7.35 -4.33
C CYS A 182 -23.35 -7.93 -4.12
N ASP A 183 -23.84 -8.75 -5.07
CA ASP A 183 -25.02 -9.58 -4.84
C ASP A 183 -24.83 -10.46 -3.60
N SER A 184 -25.78 -10.38 -2.67
CA SER A 184 -25.80 -11.14 -1.43
C SER A 184 -25.59 -12.63 -1.68
N LYS A 185 -26.13 -13.21 -2.77
CA LYS A 185 -25.97 -14.63 -3.10
C LYS A 185 -24.53 -15.01 -3.45
N LEU A 186 -23.77 -14.11 -4.07
CA LEU A 186 -22.37 -14.33 -4.39
C LEU A 186 -21.52 -14.25 -3.12
N ILE A 187 -21.82 -13.30 -2.24
CA ILE A 187 -21.16 -13.18 -0.94
C ILE A 187 -21.36 -14.42 -0.06
N GLU A 188 -22.49 -15.10 -0.17
CA GLU A 188 -22.70 -16.36 0.56
C GLU A 188 -21.72 -17.48 0.18
N LEU A 189 -21.07 -17.38 -0.98
CA LEU A 189 -20.06 -18.32 -1.47
C LEU A 189 -18.64 -17.97 -1.01
N VAL A 190 -18.43 -16.78 -0.44
CA VAL A 190 -17.13 -16.26 -0.04
C VAL A 190 -16.96 -16.43 1.48
N ASP A 191 -16.02 -17.29 1.89
CA ASP A 191 -15.68 -17.52 3.30
C ASP A 191 -14.81 -16.41 3.90
N ASN A 192 -14.18 -15.57 3.08
CA ASN A 192 -13.45 -14.40 3.56
C ASN A 192 -14.34 -13.41 4.35
N VAL A 193 -15.63 -13.29 4.02
CA VAL A 193 -16.53 -12.38 4.74
C VAL A 193 -16.70 -12.76 6.21
N PRO A 194 -17.09 -14.00 6.56
CA PRO A 194 -17.14 -14.38 7.97
C PRO A 194 -15.76 -14.38 8.66
N ILE A 195 -14.65 -14.63 7.95
CA ILE A 195 -13.29 -14.47 8.52
C ILE A 195 -13.01 -13.00 8.85
N LEU A 196 -13.36 -12.08 7.96
CA LEU A 196 -13.25 -10.63 8.17
C LEU A 196 -14.02 -10.20 9.41
N GLN A 197 -15.23 -10.73 9.64
CA GLN A 197 -16.00 -10.46 10.86
C GLN A 197 -15.26 -10.91 12.13
N ILE A 198 -14.63 -12.09 12.10
CA ILE A 198 -13.83 -12.61 13.23
C ILE A 198 -12.62 -11.70 13.48
N ASP A 199 -11.94 -11.25 12.41
CA ASP A 199 -10.79 -10.34 12.53
C ASP A 199 -11.18 -8.95 13.06
N MET A 200 -12.37 -8.42 12.72
CA MET A 200 -12.89 -7.18 13.31
C MET A 200 -13.11 -7.34 14.81
N VAL A 201 -13.73 -8.44 15.24
CA VAL A 201 -13.99 -8.70 16.66
C VAL A 201 -12.69 -8.98 17.41
N TRP A 202 -11.69 -9.58 16.76
CA TRP A 202 -10.35 -9.69 17.31
C TRP A 202 -9.71 -8.31 17.54
N CYS A 203 -9.85 -7.37 16.59
CA CYS A 203 -9.40 -5.99 16.80
C CYS A 203 -10.12 -5.32 17.97
N TYR A 204 -11.43 -5.52 18.11
CA TYR A 204 -12.20 -5.02 19.27
C TYR A 204 -11.64 -5.55 20.59
N PHE A 205 -11.36 -6.85 20.64
CA PHE A 205 -10.79 -7.51 21.81
C PHE A 205 -9.40 -6.97 22.15
N MET A 206 -8.52 -6.82 21.15
CA MET A 206 -7.15 -6.34 21.35
C MET A 206 -7.08 -4.87 21.78
N LEU A 207 -8.03 -4.04 21.34
CA LEU A 207 -8.16 -2.64 21.77
C LEU A 207 -8.74 -2.51 23.20
N ARG A 208 -9.26 -3.60 23.78
CA ARG A 208 -9.88 -3.65 25.12
C ARG A 208 -11.02 -2.64 25.29
N ASP A 209 -11.67 -2.23 24.20
CA ASP A 209 -12.81 -1.32 24.25
C ASP A 209 -14.12 -2.10 24.43
N MET A 210 -14.70 -1.97 25.62
CA MET A 210 -15.93 -2.65 26.02
C MET A 210 -17.18 -2.03 25.36
N SER A 211 -17.06 -0.84 24.76
CA SER A 211 -18.19 -0.18 24.08
C SER A 211 -18.70 -0.98 22.88
N TRP A 212 -17.87 -1.84 22.29
CA TRP A 212 -18.18 -2.65 21.11
C TRP A 212 -18.73 -4.04 21.43
N LEU A 213 -18.99 -4.37 22.70
CA LEU A 213 -19.41 -5.71 23.12
C LEU A 213 -20.70 -6.19 22.43
N SER A 214 -21.70 -5.32 22.32
CA SER A 214 -22.98 -5.67 21.67
C SER A 214 -22.81 -5.94 20.18
N LEU A 215 -21.99 -5.12 19.51
CA LEU A 215 -21.65 -5.30 18.10
C LEU A 215 -20.83 -6.57 17.88
N ALA A 216 -19.88 -6.87 18.77
CA ALA A 216 -19.07 -8.09 18.74
C ALA A 216 -19.93 -9.35 18.73
N GLY A 217 -20.93 -9.44 19.62
CA GLY A 217 -21.84 -10.59 19.67
C GLY A 217 -22.62 -10.80 18.37
N VAL A 218 -23.14 -9.71 17.77
CA VAL A 218 -23.86 -9.78 16.49
C VAL A 218 -22.95 -10.22 15.34
N ARG A 219 -21.72 -9.68 15.29
CA ARG A 219 -20.73 -10.04 14.27
C ARG A 219 -20.30 -11.50 14.37
N LEU A 220 -20.04 -12.01 15.58
CA LEU A 220 -19.70 -13.43 15.79
C LEU A 220 -20.83 -14.38 15.40
N ALA A 221 -22.09 -14.03 15.72
CA ALA A 221 -23.23 -14.84 15.31
C ALA A 221 -23.35 -14.95 13.78
N LYS A 222 -23.14 -13.83 13.06
CA LYS A 222 -23.09 -13.82 11.58
C LYS A 222 -21.92 -14.65 11.06
N ALA A 223 -20.74 -14.50 11.67
CA ALA A 223 -19.54 -15.24 11.29
C ALA A 223 -19.76 -16.76 11.43
N ARG A 224 -20.37 -17.21 12.53
CA ARG A 224 -20.66 -18.63 12.77
C ARG A 224 -21.55 -19.24 11.69
N VAL A 225 -22.62 -18.55 11.31
CA VAL A 225 -23.52 -18.99 10.23
C VAL A 225 -22.77 -19.02 8.88
N GLY A 226 -21.96 -18.00 8.60
CA GLY A 226 -21.16 -17.92 7.38
C GLY A 226 -20.12 -19.04 7.27
N ILE A 227 -19.36 -19.30 8.34
CA ILE A 227 -18.37 -20.38 8.40
C ILE A 227 -19.04 -21.77 8.29
N GLU A 228 -20.16 -22.00 9.00
CA GLU A 228 -20.87 -23.29 8.89
C GLU A 228 -21.37 -23.56 7.46
N ARG A 229 -21.78 -22.49 6.76
CA ARG A 229 -22.17 -22.58 5.35
C ARG A 229 -20.98 -22.95 4.45
N SER A 230 -19.83 -22.29 4.62
CA SER A 230 -18.66 -22.52 3.75
C SER A 230 -17.93 -23.84 4.06
N HIS A 231 -17.76 -24.17 5.34
CA HIS A 231 -17.06 -25.38 5.80
C HIS A 231 -17.95 -26.62 5.88
N GLY A 232 -19.28 -26.43 5.82
CA GLY A 232 -20.27 -27.47 6.07
C GLY A 232 -20.46 -27.75 7.56
N LYS A 233 -21.56 -28.42 7.89
CA LYS A 233 -21.86 -28.85 9.26
C LYS A 233 -20.69 -29.67 9.83
N GLU A 234 -20.28 -29.36 11.04
CA GLU A 234 -19.13 -29.98 11.73
C GLU A 234 -17.82 -29.94 10.91
N SER A 235 -17.64 -28.93 10.05
CA SER A 235 -16.47 -28.79 9.17
C SER A 235 -16.27 -29.96 8.19
N SER A 236 -17.35 -30.70 7.88
CA SER A 236 -17.28 -31.89 7.02
C SER A 236 -16.82 -31.59 5.60
N ARG A 237 -17.29 -30.51 4.98
CA ARG A 237 -16.93 -30.15 3.60
C ARG A 237 -15.47 -29.71 3.50
N VAL A 238 -15.01 -28.83 4.39
CA VAL A 238 -13.59 -28.39 4.37
C VAL A 238 -12.64 -29.56 4.61
N ARG A 239 -12.99 -30.49 5.50
CA ARG A 239 -12.19 -31.69 5.75
C ARG A 239 -12.12 -32.61 4.54
N ILE A 240 -13.22 -32.78 3.81
CA ILE A 240 -13.23 -33.58 2.57
C ILE A 240 -12.34 -32.92 1.50
N LEU A 241 -12.49 -31.60 1.30
CA LEU A 241 -11.71 -30.86 0.31
C LEU A 241 -10.20 -30.89 0.60
N GLN A 242 -9.84 -30.94 1.88
CA GLN A 242 -8.44 -30.90 2.34
C GLN A 242 -7.88 -32.29 2.63
N GLY A 243 -8.54 -33.36 2.19
CA GLY A 243 -8.02 -34.74 2.30
C GLY A 243 -7.94 -35.27 3.73
N GLY A 244 -8.89 -34.90 4.59
CA GLY A 244 -8.92 -35.32 6.00
C GLY A 244 -8.18 -34.38 6.96
N ARG A 245 -7.50 -33.34 6.43
CA ARG A 245 -6.78 -32.32 7.19
C ARG A 245 -7.74 -31.29 7.79
N CYS A 246 -7.30 -30.58 8.82
CA CYS A 246 -8.12 -29.65 9.59
C CYS A 246 -7.52 -28.22 9.63
N PRO A 247 -7.39 -27.52 8.48
CA PRO A 247 -6.90 -26.14 8.47
C PRO A 247 -7.80 -25.17 9.24
N GLU A 248 -9.09 -25.45 9.35
CA GLU A 248 -10.07 -24.57 9.98
C GLU A 248 -9.87 -24.38 11.50
N LEU A 249 -9.12 -25.27 12.15
CA LEU A 249 -9.07 -25.38 13.60
C LEU A 249 -8.61 -24.09 14.33
N PRO A 250 -7.57 -23.34 13.87
CA PRO A 250 -7.19 -22.07 14.47
C PRO A 250 -8.27 -20.99 14.39
N LEU A 251 -9.04 -20.98 13.29
CA LEU A 251 -10.13 -20.02 13.12
C LEU A 251 -11.27 -20.31 14.12
N TYR A 252 -11.65 -21.58 14.27
CA TYR A 252 -12.64 -21.99 15.27
C TYR A 252 -12.16 -21.74 16.70
N LEU A 253 -10.86 -21.93 16.99
CA LEU A 253 -10.28 -21.57 18.27
C LEU A 253 -10.53 -20.08 18.59
N ARG A 254 -10.16 -19.19 17.67
CA ARG A 254 -10.32 -17.74 17.84
C ARG A 254 -11.80 -17.37 17.99
N MET A 255 -12.69 -17.95 17.18
CA MET A 255 -14.12 -17.70 17.28
C MET A 255 -14.71 -18.13 18.63
N ASP A 256 -14.41 -19.36 19.09
CA ASP A 256 -14.90 -19.86 20.38
C ASP A 256 -14.35 -19.04 21.56
N LEU A 257 -13.09 -18.60 21.50
CA LEU A 257 -12.52 -17.68 22.48
C LEU A 257 -13.30 -16.37 22.54
N LEU A 258 -13.51 -15.71 21.39
CA LEU A 258 -14.19 -14.43 21.33
C LEU A 258 -15.65 -14.53 21.79
N GLU A 259 -16.36 -15.61 21.45
CA GLU A 259 -17.71 -15.87 21.97
C GLU A 259 -17.71 -16.10 23.49
N GLY A 260 -16.70 -16.81 24.01
CA GLY A 260 -16.49 -16.97 25.45
C GLY A 260 -16.29 -15.62 26.16
N VAL A 261 -15.48 -14.74 25.58
CA VAL A 261 -15.25 -13.38 26.09
C VAL A 261 -16.54 -12.55 26.07
N VAL A 262 -17.27 -12.55 24.96
CA VAL A 262 -18.54 -11.81 24.86
C VAL A 262 -19.56 -12.33 25.86
N ALA A 263 -19.65 -13.65 26.04
CA ALA A 263 -20.54 -14.28 27.01
C ALA A 263 -20.18 -13.90 28.46
N TYR A 264 -18.88 -13.82 28.79
CA TYR A 264 -18.40 -13.40 30.11
C TYR A 264 -18.88 -11.97 30.44
N HIS A 265 -18.61 -11.01 29.56
CA HIS A 265 -19.00 -9.62 29.76
C HIS A 265 -20.52 -9.39 29.68
N SER A 266 -21.24 -10.31 29.04
CA SER A 266 -22.72 -10.33 29.04
C SER A 266 -23.33 -10.98 30.29
N GLY A 267 -22.52 -11.41 31.26
CA GLY A 267 -22.96 -12.06 32.50
C GLY A 267 -23.39 -13.53 32.35
N GLN A 268 -23.16 -14.13 31.18
CA GLN A 268 -23.54 -15.53 30.89
C GLN A 268 -22.36 -16.47 31.20
N LEU A 269 -22.01 -16.59 32.49
CA LEU A 269 -20.81 -17.30 32.95
C LEU A 269 -20.76 -18.77 32.50
N GLN A 270 -21.87 -19.51 32.57
CA GLN A 270 -21.90 -20.91 32.16
C GLN A 270 -21.58 -21.07 30.67
N LYS A 271 -22.20 -20.26 29.80
CA LYS A 271 -21.90 -20.30 28.35
C LYS A 271 -20.46 -19.89 28.06
N SER A 272 -19.96 -18.89 28.77
CA SER A 272 -18.56 -18.47 28.66
C SER A 272 -17.62 -19.62 28.98
N LYS A 273 -17.87 -20.37 30.07
CA LYS A 273 -17.11 -21.55 30.48
C LYS A 273 -17.14 -22.64 29.42
N ASP A 274 -18.30 -22.94 28.85
CA ASP A 274 -18.46 -23.97 27.81
C ASP A 274 -17.66 -23.59 26.54
N PHE A 275 -17.75 -22.33 26.09
CA PHE A 275 -16.99 -21.84 24.94
C PHE A 275 -15.49 -21.81 25.20
N LEU A 276 -15.04 -21.36 26.37
CA LEU A 276 -13.62 -21.34 26.74
C LEU A 276 -13.04 -22.74 26.92
N ALA A 277 -13.82 -23.70 27.43
CA ALA A 277 -13.41 -25.10 27.49
C ALA A 277 -13.24 -25.71 26.09
N SER A 278 -14.16 -25.40 25.17
CA SER A 278 -14.05 -25.75 23.75
C SER A 278 -12.80 -25.13 23.11
N ALA A 279 -12.55 -23.84 23.36
CA ALA A 279 -11.36 -23.14 22.87
C ALA A 279 -10.08 -23.76 23.44
N GLN A 280 -10.01 -24.04 24.75
CA GLN A 280 -8.86 -24.67 25.39
C GLN A 280 -8.56 -26.05 24.77
N ALA A 281 -9.58 -26.87 24.52
CA ALA A 281 -9.41 -28.16 23.89
C ALA A 281 -8.83 -28.04 22.46
N LYS A 282 -9.26 -27.04 21.68
CA LYS A 282 -8.71 -26.75 20.35
C LYS A 282 -7.27 -26.22 20.44
N TYR A 283 -6.98 -25.35 21.39
CA TYR A 283 -5.64 -24.80 21.64
C TYR A 283 -4.64 -25.92 21.93
N LEU A 284 -4.98 -26.87 22.80
CA LEU A 284 -4.12 -28.02 23.12
C LEU A 284 -3.84 -28.91 21.90
N ARG A 285 -4.82 -29.11 21.02
CA ARG A 285 -4.62 -29.86 19.76
C ARG A 285 -3.69 -29.14 18.77
N LEU A 286 -3.67 -27.81 18.80
CA LEU A 286 -2.83 -26.98 17.93
C LEU A 286 -1.39 -26.83 18.45
N GLN A 287 -1.11 -27.25 19.69
CA GLN A 287 0.27 -27.30 20.19
C GLN A 287 1.06 -28.39 19.48
N VAL A 288 2.15 -27.99 18.84
CA VAL A 288 3.02 -28.89 18.08
C VAL A 288 4.14 -29.38 19.00
N PRO A 289 4.30 -30.71 19.20
CA PRO A 289 5.43 -31.26 19.95
C PRO A 289 6.77 -30.96 19.28
N ASP A 290 7.77 -30.57 20.07
CA ASP A 290 9.11 -30.23 19.59
C ASP A 290 9.82 -31.42 18.90
N GLU A 291 9.52 -32.65 19.32
CA GLU A 291 10.04 -33.87 18.70
C GLU A 291 9.61 -34.01 17.24
N LEU A 292 8.32 -33.81 16.96
CA LEU A 292 7.76 -33.91 15.60
C LEU A 292 8.24 -32.75 14.71
N LEU A 293 8.34 -31.56 15.29
CA LEU A 293 8.88 -30.38 14.60
C LEU A 293 10.35 -30.60 14.21
N SER A 294 11.16 -31.10 15.14
CA SER A 294 12.58 -31.41 14.93
C SER A 294 12.77 -32.48 13.85
N LEU A 295 11.89 -33.49 13.80
CA LEU A 295 11.90 -34.51 12.75
C LEU A 295 11.71 -33.89 11.36
N LEU A 296 10.68 -33.06 11.15
CA LEU A 296 10.47 -32.38 9.86
C LEU A 296 11.60 -31.41 9.51
N MET A 297 12.13 -30.70 10.50
CA MET A 297 13.29 -29.82 10.27
C MET A 297 14.54 -30.62 9.85
N SER A 298 14.75 -31.81 10.41
CA SER A 298 15.84 -32.70 10.01
C SER A 298 15.73 -33.21 8.56
N MET A 299 14.50 -33.27 8.02
CA MET A 299 14.23 -33.57 6.61
C MET A 299 14.50 -32.37 5.66
N GLY A 300 14.85 -31.20 6.21
CA GLY A 300 15.19 -29.98 5.46
C GLY A 300 14.03 -29.00 5.27
N TYR A 301 12.89 -29.21 5.95
CA TYR A 301 11.79 -28.25 5.93
C TYR A 301 12.03 -27.08 6.88
N LYS A 302 11.54 -25.89 6.51
CA LYS A 302 11.61 -24.70 7.37
C LYS A 302 10.71 -24.88 8.58
N GLN A 303 11.12 -24.31 9.73
CA GLN A 303 10.37 -24.42 10.98
C GLN A 303 8.91 -23.96 10.86
N ASN A 304 8.67 -22.81 10.21
CA ASN A 304 7.32 -22.27 10.05
C ASN A 304 6.43 -23.18 9.19
N ASP A 305 6.96 -23.64 8.05
CA ASP A 305 6.24 -24.53 7.13
C ASP A 305 5.94 -25.88 7.81
N ALA A 306 6.91 -26.44 8.54
CA ALA A 306 6.77 -27.68 9.30
C ALA A 306 5.73 -27.56 10.42
N LYS A 307 5.80 -26.47 11.22
CA LYS A 307 4.83 -26.21 12.30
C LYS A 307 3.42 -26.05 11.74
N ARG A 308 3.28 -25.30 10.65
CA ARG A 308 2.00 -25.12 9.95
C ARG A 308 1.44 -26.45 9.44
N ALA A 309 2.26 -27.26 8.77
CA ALA A 309 1.84 -28.55 8.24
C ALA A 309 1.42 -29.54 9.33
N LEU A 310 2.15 -29.56 10.46
CA LEU A 310 1.79 -30.39 11.63
C LEU A 310 0.47 -29.95 12.27
N ARG A 311 0.23 -28.65 12.39
CA ARG A 311 -1.06 -28.13 12.91
C ARG A 311 -2.24 -28.57 12.04
N MET A 312 -2.09 -28.46 10.72
CA MET A 312 -3.14 -28.83 9.76
C MET A 312 -3.37 -30.34 9.68
N SER A 313 -2.33 -31.14 9.89
CA SER A 313 -2.39 -32.61 9.78
C SER A 313 -2.73 -33.30 11.11
N GLY A 314 -3.16 -32.55 12.13
CA GLY A 314 -3.46 -33.12 13.45
C GLY A 314 -2.26 -33.83 14.08
N GLN A 315 -1.05 -33.31 13.83
CA GLN A 315 0.23 -33.84 14.31
C GLN A 315 0.66 -35.19 13.68
N ASN A 316 0.00 -35.64 12.61
CA ASN A 316 0.47 -36.78 11.82
C ASN A 316 1.63 -36.35 10.89
N VAL A 317 2.81 -36.98 11.07
CA VAL A 317 4.03 -36.67 10.29
C VAL A 317 3.86 -37.02 8.81
N GLU A 318 3.26 -38.16 8.48
CA GLU A 318 3.11 -38.63 7.09
C GLU A 318 2.21 -37.66 6.30
N SER A 319 1.03 -37.36 6.84
CA SER A 319 0.12 -36.37 6.26
C SER A 319 0.74 -34.97 6.16
N ALA A 320 1.61 -34.59 7.13
CA ALA A 320 2.30 -33.31 7.10
C ALA A 320 3.37 -33.24 6.01
N VAL A 321 4.11 -34.33 5.77
CA VAL A 321 5.07 -34.43 4.66
C VAL A 321 4.33 -34.35 3.33
N ASP A 322 3.25 -35.11 3.16
CA ASP A 322 2.44 -35.08 1.94
C ASP A 322 1.94 -33.66 1.64
N LEU A 323 1.42 -32.97 2.65
CA LEU A 323 0.98 -31.57 2.52
C LEU A 323 2.14 -30.64 2.11
N LEU A 324 3.33 -30.81 2.68
CA LEU A 324 4.49 -29.98 2.33
C LEU A 324 4.94 -30.20 0.88
N VAL A 325 4.85 -31.44 0.39
CA VAL A 325 5.12 -31.77 -1.01
C VAL A 325 4.07 -31.16 -1.92
N ASP A 326 2.78 -31.32 -1.60
CA ASP A 326 1.65 -30.75 -2.34
C ASP A 326 1.78 -29.22 -2.45
N LEU A 327 2.05 -28.54 -1.33
CA LEU A 327 2.21 -27.08 -1.29
C LEU A 327 3.42 -26.63 -2.10
N LYS A 328 4.54 -27.36 -2.05
CA LYS A 328 5.73 -27.06 -2.84
C LYS A 328 5.46 -27.21 -4.33
N GLU A 329 4.76 -28.26 -4.73
CA GLU A 329 4.38 -28.48 -6.13
C GLU A 329 3.42 -27.41 -6.64
N LYS A 330 2.36 -27.09 -5.89
CA LYS A 330 1.42 -26.00 -6.22
C LYS A 330 2.15 -24.66 -6.35
N LYS A 331 3.08 -24.35 -5.45
CA LYS A 331 3.87 -23.12 -5.51
C LYS A 331 4.79 -23.07 -6.73
N MET A 332 5.36 -24.21 -7.14
CA MET A 332 6.17 -24.28 -8.36
C MET A 332 5.33 -24.10 -9.62
N ARG A 333 4.14 -24.73 -9.68
CA ARG A 333 3.19 -24.55 -10.79
C ARG A 333 2.72 -23.10 -10.90
N LYS A 334 2.32 -22.47 -9.79
CA LYS A 334 1.93 -21.05 -9.75
C LYS A 334 3.03 -20.14 -10.29
N ARG A 335 4.28 -20.32 -9.86
CA ARG A 335 5.43 -19.56 -10.40
C ARG A 335 5.66 -19.78 -11.90
N GLU A 336 5.47 -21.00 -12.40
CA GLU A 336 5.63 -21.28 -13.81
C GLU A 336 4.52 -20.63 -14.65
N ASP A 337 3.28 -20.69 -14.16
CA ASP A 337 2.11 -20.05 -14.76
C ASP A 337 2.26 -18.52 -14.74
N ASP A 338 2.71 -17.93 -13.62
CA ASP A 338 3.01 -16.50 -13.50
C ASP A 338 4.08 -16.08 -14.52
N ARG A 339 5.18 -16.86 -14.63
CA ARG A 339 6.24 -16.60 -15.63
C ARG A 339 5.77 -16.79 -17.07
N ARG A 340 4.84 -17.72 -17.32
CA ARG A 340 4.22 -17.88 -18.64
C ARG A 340 3.38 -16.66 -18.97
N ARG A 341 2.55 -16.22 -18.03
CA ARG A 341 1.69 -15.05 -18.19
C ARG A 341 2.48 -13.75 -18.34
N GLN A 342 3.55 -13.56 -17.58
CA GLN A 342 4.44 -12.41 -17.77
C GLN A 342 4.99 -12.35 -19.20
N ARG A 343 5.34 -13.50 -19.79
CA ARG A 343 5.74 -13.56 -21.20
C ARG A 343 4.60 -13.20 -22.14
N GLU A 344 3.39 -13.70 -21.88
CA GLU A 344 2.19 -13.34 -22.64
C GLU A 344 1.88 -11.83 -22.57
N ILE A 345 1.95 -11.22 -21.38
CA ILE A 345 1.74 -9.77 -21.19
C ILE A 345 2.81 -8.97 -21.93
N MET A 346 4.09 -9.33 -21.81
CA MET A 346 5.18 -8.69 -22.56
C MET A 346 4.97 -8.81 -24.07
N GLU A 347 4.46 -9.95 -24.53
CA GLU A 347 4.13 -10.17 -25.92
C GLU A 347 2.95 -9.29 -26.37
N GLN A 348 1.86 -9.21 -25.59
CA GLN A 348 0.73 -8.33 -25.91
C GLN A 348 1.14 -6.85 -25.93
N LYS A 349 2.00 -6.42 -24.97
CA LYS A 349 2.59 -5.07 -24.95
C LYS A 349 3.35 -4.74 -26.24
N ARG A 350 4.00 -5.73 -26.86
CA ARG A 350 4.72 -5.55 -28.13
C ARG A 350 3.79 -5.22 -29.31
N TYR A 351 2.59 -5.81 -29.33
CA TYR A 351 1.58 -5.63 -30.39
C TYR A 351 0.69 -4.39 -30.17
N GLY A 352 0.48 -4.00 -28.92
CA GLY A 352 -0.21 -2.77 -28.51
C GLY A 352 -1.70 -2.97 -28.20
N ILE A 353 -2.41 -1.84 -28.03
CA ILE A 353 -3.83 -1.77 -27.68
C ILE A 353 -4.72 -1.52 -28.89
N THR A 354 -5.91 -2.12 -28.89
CA THR A 354 -6.99 -1.80 -29.82
C THR A 354 -7.56 -0.40 -29.54
N PRO A 355 -8.30 0.22 -30.48
CA PRO A 355 -9.01 1.48 -30.22
C PRO A 355 -9.96 1.44 -29.00
N LEU A 356 -10.57 0.28 -28.67
CA LEU A 356 -11.32 0.08 -27.41
C LEU A 356 -10.44 -0.20 -26.18
N ARG A 357 -9.13 0.08 -26.25
CA ARG A 357 -8.14 -0.11 -25.16
C ARG A 357 -7.96 -1.55 -24.69
N LYS A 358 -8.33 -2.54 -25.51
CA LYS A 358 -8.12 -3.96 -25.21
C LYS A 358 -6.76 -4.43 -25.72
N ALA A 359 -6.17 -5.41 -25.04
CA ALA A 359 -4.99 -6.11 -25.53
C ALA A 359 -5.29 -6.82 -26.85
N VAL A 360 -4.28 -6.99 -27.72
CA VAL A 360 -4.41 -7.96 -28.81
C VAL A 360 -4.54 -9.37 -28.22
N ASP A 361 -5.60 -10.08 -28.57
CA ASP A 361 -5.87 -11.43 -28.06
C ASP A 361 -4.90 -12.45 -28.67
N LEU A 362 -4.11 -13.11 -27.82
CA LEU A 362 -3.10 -14.09 -28.24
C LEU A 362 -3.71 -15.38 -28.78
N GLN A 363 -4.90 -15.78 -28.32
CA GLN A 363 -5.58 -16.96 -28.84
C GLN A 363 -6.01 -16.72 -30.28
N ARG A 364 -6.67 -15.58 -30.53
CA ARG A 364 -7.08 -15.13 -31.86
C ARG A 364 -5.89 -14.94 -32.80
N LEU A 365 -4.79 -14.42 -32.27
CA LEU A 365 -3.53 -14.30 -32.99
C LEU A 365 -2.97 -15.67 -33.39
N SER A 366 -2.98 -16.64 -32.48
CA SER A 366 -2.52 -18.01 -32.75
C SER A 366 -3.41 -18.73 -33.78
N GLU A 367 -4.72 -18.45 -33.80
CA GLU A 367 -5.63 -18.94 -34.84
C GLU A 367 -5.20 -18.43 -36.22
N LEU A 368 -4.96 -17.12 -36.37
CA LEU A 368 -4.51 -16.53 -37.64
C LEU A 368 -3.10 -16.99 -38.05
N GLU A 369 -2.20 -17.20 -37.09
CA GLU A 369 -0.88 -17.80 -37.32
C GLU A 369 -1.00 -19.24 -37.84
N SER A 370 -1.93 -20.03 -37.29
CA SER A 370 -2.19 -21.40 -37.74
C SER A 370 -2.77 -21.47 -39.16
N ILE A 371 -3.50 -20.43 -39.58
CA ILE A 371 -3.99 -20.28 -40.97
C ILE A 371 -2.83 -19.92 -41.93
N GLY A 372 -1.70 -19.44 -41.41
CA GLY A 372 -0.47 -19.19 -42.17
C GLY A 372 -0.11 -17.71 -42.33
N PHE A 373 -0.79 -16.80 -41.63
CA PHE A 373 -0.45 -15.38 -41.66
C PHE A 373 0.73 -15.06 -40.73
N GLU A 374 1.57 -14.10 -41.12
CA GLU A 374 2.67 -13.64 -40.26
C GLU A 374 2.11 -13.01 -38.97
N LYS A 375 2.71 -13.38 -37.84
CA LYS A 375 2.27 -12.94 -36.50
C LYS A 375 2.19 -11.42 -36.34
N THR A 376 3.10 -10.66 -36.93
CA THR A 376 3.09 -9.18 -36.84
C THR A 376 1.93 -8.56 -37.61
N LEU A 377 1.62 -9.14 -38.78
CA LEU A 377 0.55 -8.70 -39.66
C LEU A 377 -0.82 -9.05 -39.09
N ALA A 378 -0.97 -10.29 -38.60
CA ALA A 378 -2.16 -10.76 -37.92
C ALA A 378 -2.47 -9.94 -36.66
N ALA A 379 -1.45 -9.59 -35.88
CA ALA A 379 -1.61 -8.74 -34.70
C ALA A 379 -2.07 -7.32 -35.07
N GLU A 380 -1.56 -6.73 -36.15
CA GLU A 380 -2.01 -5.41 -36.62
C GLU A 380 -3.47 -5.45 -37.13
N ALA A 381 -3.85 -6.51 -37.86
CA ALA A 381 -5.21 -6.71 -38.33
C ALA A 381 -6.21 -6.88 -37.16
N LEU A 382 -5.85 -7.69 -36.16
CA LEU A 382 -6.64 -7.83 -34.94
C LEU A 382 -6.75 -6.53 -34.16
N ARG A 383 -5.66 -5.73 -34.11
CA ARG A 383 -5.66 -4.44 -33.43
C ARG A 383 -6.63 -3.44 -34.06
N ARG A 384 -6.73 -3.41 -35.40
CA ARG A 384 -7.66 -2.53 -36.14
C ARG A 384 -9.11 -2.97 -35.99
N ASN A 385 -9.34 -4.27 -35.89
CA ASN A 385 -10.67 -4.87 -35.88
C ASN A 385 -11.15 -5.28 -34.50
N GLU A 386 -10.61 -4.70 -33.43
CA GLU A 386 -11.07 -4.96 -32.05
C GLU A 386 -11.07 -6.44 -31.64
N ASN A 387 -10.06 -7.20 -32.08
CA ASN A 387 -9.94 -8.65 -31.89
C ASN A 387 -11.06 -9.49 -32.55
N ASP A 388 -11.77 -8.96 -33.53
CA ASP A 388 -12.71 -9.73 -34.36
C ASP A 388 -11.94 -10.58 -35.38
N SER A 389 -11.80 -11.90 -35.11
CA SER A 389 -11.09 -12.84 -36.00
C SER A 389 -11.62 -12.83 -37.42
N GLN A 390 -12.92 -12.68 -37.61
CA GLN A 390 -13.53 -12.80 -38.93
C GLN A 390 -13.19 -11.58 -39.77
N LYS A 391 -13.36 -10.38 -39.22
CA LYS A 391 -12.99 -9.14 -39.91
C LYS A 391 -11.49 -9.02 -40.12
N ALA A 392 -10.69 -9.45 -39.14
CA ALA A 392 -9.25 -9.51 -39.29
C ALA A 392 -8.83 -10.45 -40.43
N LEU A 393 -9.48 -11.60 -40.55
CA LEU A 393 -9.21 -12.54 -41.65
C LEU A 393 -9.63 -11.97 -43.01
N ASP A 394 -10.78 -11.31 -43.09
CA ASP A 394 -11.26 -10.65 -44.30
C ASP A 394 -10.28 -9.56 -44.76
N ASP A 395 -9.78 -8.74 -43.84
CA ASP A 395 -8.79 -7.69 -44.11
C ASP A 395 -7.42 -8.24 -44.50
N LEU A 396 -7.02 -9.40 -43.97
CA LEU A 396 -5.77 -10.08 -44.33
C LEU A 396 -5.85 -10.76 -45.70
N THR A 397 -7.04 -11.21 -46.09
CA THR A 397 -7.27 -11.92 -47.36
C THR A 397 -7.47 -10.95 -48.52
N ASN A 398 -7.97 -9.74 -48.26
CA ASN A 398 -8.11 -8.70 -49.27
C ASN A 398 -6.75 -8.02 -49.59
N PRO A 399 -6.29 -7.99 -50.85
CA PRO A 399 -4.97 -7.49 -51.22
C PRO A 399 -4.77 -5.99 -50.93
N GLU A 400 -5.81 -5.17 -51.02
CA GLU A 400 -5.70 -3.72 -50.80
C GLU A 400 -5.52 -3.40 -49.32
N THR A 401 -6.33 -4.00 -48.47
CA THR A 401 -6.26 -3.84 -47.01
C THR A 401 -4.98 -4.46 -46.44
N ASN A 402 -4.57 -5.63 -46.93
CA ASN A 402 -3.33 -6.28 -46.52
C ASN A 402 -2.10 -5.40 -46.83
N ALA A 403 -2.01 -4.82 -48.04
CA ALA A 403 -0.93 -3.89 -48.39
C ALA A 403 -0.91 -2.66 -47.45
N ALA A 404 -2.08 -2.12 -47.10
CA ALA A 404 -2.19 -1.01 -46.16
C ALA A 404 -1.80 -1.39 -44.71
N ILE A 405 -2.04 -2.64 -44.30
CA ILE A 405 -1.59 -3.18 -43.00
C ILE A 405 -0.06 -3.31 -43.02
N GLN A 406 0.52 -3.92 -44.06
CA GLN A 406 1.97 -4.08 -44.22
C GLN A 406 2.72 -2.75 -44.16
N LEU A 407 2.26 -1.74 -44.91
CA LEU A 407 2.87 -0.41 -44.89
C LEU A 407 2.86 0.22 -43.48
N ASN A 408 1.79 0.01 -42.72
CA ASN A 408 1.70 0.54 -41.36
C ASN A 408 2.66 -0.20 -40.41
N VAL A 409 2.72 -1.53 -40.50
CA VAL A 409 3.68 -2.34 -39.73
C VAL A 409 5.12 -1.90 -40.01
N GLU A 410 5.47 -1.71 -41.29
CA GLU A 410 6.80 -1.21 -41.67
C GLU A 410 7.07 0.20 -41.15
N SER A 411 6.09 1.10 -41.25
CA SER A 411 6.23 2.48 -40.77
C SER A 411 6.46 2.52 -39.24
N ARG A 412 5.71 1.71 -38.48
CA ARG A 412 5.86 1.58 -37.02
C ARG A 412 7.20 0.95 -36.66
N ARG A 413 7.62 -0.07 -37.40
CA ARG A 413 8.94 -0.69 -37.21
C ARG A 413 10.06 0.34 -37.41
N ARG A 414 9.99 1.15 -38.47
CA ARG A 414 10.97 2.23 -38.71
C ARG A 414 10.96 3.26 -37.59
N LYS A 415 9.78 3.71 -37.13
CA LYS A 415 9.68 4.65 -35.99
C LYS A 415 10.30 4.09 -34.71
N ARG A 416 10.00 2.83 -34.35
CA ARG A 416 10.59 2.17 -33.16
C ARG A 416 12.12 2.08 -33.23
N LEU A 417 12.66 1.76 -34.40
CA LEU A 417 14.11 1.73 -34.63
C LEU A 417 14.80 3.09 -34.46
N HIS A 418 14.09 4.20 -34.70
CA HIS A 418 14.63 5.54 -34.45
C HIS A 418 14.45 5.98 -32.99
N GLN A 419 13.43 5.46 -32.28
CA GLN A 419 13.16 5.80 -30.88
C GLN A 419 14.09 5.09 -29.88
N GLU A 420 14.60 3.89 -30.18
CA GLU A 420 15.54 3.18 -29.30
C GLU A 420 16.83 3.97 -28.98
N PRO A 421 17.58 4.52 -29.96
CA PRO A 421 18.77 5.32 -29.66
C PRO A 421 18.41 6.60 -28.90
N ASP A 422 17.30 7.27 -29.24
CA ASP A 422 16.85 8.49 -28.57
C ASP A 422 16.50 8.25 -27.09
N ALA A 423 15.85 7.12 -26.77
CA ALA A 423 15.53 6.74 -25.39
C ALA A 423 16.79 6.42 -24.56
N VAL A 424 17.79 5.77 -25.16
CA VAL A 424 19.09 5.52 -24.51
C VAL A 424 19.83 6.83 -24.27
N ILE A 425 19.77 7.77 -25.22
CA ILE A 425 20.35 9.11 -25.07
C ILE A 425 19.68 9.86 -23.91
N GLU A 426 18.35 9.87 -23.83
CA GLU A 426 17.59 10.54 -22.77
C GLU A 426 17.92 9.96 -21.38
N LYS A 427 18.05 8.64 -21.28
CA LYS A 427 18.44 7.95 -20.04
C LYS A 427 19.87 8.27 -19.61
N LEU A 428 20.82 8.34 -20.55
CA LEU A 428 22.18 8.80 -20.26
C LEU A 428 22.21 10.27 -19.82
N VAL A 429 21.37 11.13 -20.41
CA VAL A 429 21.24 12.54 -20.01
C VAL A 429 20.65 12.65 -18.61
N SER A 430 19.65 11.85 -18.25
CA SER A 430 19.07 11.83 -16.90
C SER A 430 20.04 11.30 -15.83
N MET A 431 21.00 10.45 -16.22
CA MET A 431 22.14 10.04 -15.39
C MET A 431 23.24 11.11 -15.26
N GLY A 432 23.08 12.28 -15.89
CA GLY A 432 23.96 13.44 -15.73
C GLY A 432 25.04 13.58 -16.81
N PHE A 433 25.03 12.75 -17.85
CA PHE A 433 25.93 12.92 -19.00
C PHE A 433 25.42 14.03 -19.93
N SER A 434 26.35 14.78 -20.54
CA SER A 434 25.95 15.84 -21.47
C SER A 434 25.31 15.27 -22.74
N THR A 435 24.26 15.91 -23.25
CA THR A 435 23.56 15.54 -24.49
C THR A 435 24.49 15.25 -25.68
N PRO A 436 25.54 16.04 -25.96
CA PRO A 436 26.47 15.72 -27.07
C PRO A 436 27.35 14.49 -26.80
N MET A 437 27.68 14.19 -25.54
CA MET A 437 28.45 12.98 -25.20
C MET A 437 27.58 11.72 -25.23
N ALA A 438 26.35 11.81 -24.72
CA ALA A 438 25.39 10.71 -24.77
C ALA A 438 25.04 10.32 -26.22
N THR A 439 24.80 11.31 -27.10
CA THR A 439 24.53 11.06 -28.52
C THR A 439 25.73 10.44 -29.24
N ALA A 440 26.95 10.95 -29.02
CA ALA A 440 28.16 10.39 -29.62
C ALA A 440 28.42 8.94 -29.17
N ALA A 441 28.28 8.66 -27.88
CA ALA A 441 28.49 7.32 -27.33
C ALA A 441 27.43 6.31 -27.82
N VAL A 442 26.16 6.71 -27.92
CA VAL A 442 25.10 5.83 -28.44
C VAL A 442 25.28 5.56 -29.93
N ASN A 443 25.71 6.56 -30.71
CA ASN A 443 25.99 6.39 -32.14
C ASN A 443 27.20 5.49 -32.42
N GLU A 444 28.20 5.50 -31.55
CA GLU A 444 29.45 4.74 -31.74
C GLU A 444 29.34 3.30 -31.21
N TYR A 445 28.69 3.10 -30.06
CA TYR A 445 28.68 1.80 -29.36
C TYR A 445 27.35 1.05 -29.45
N GLY A 446 26.26 1.71 -29.86
CA GLY A 446 24.96 1.10 -30.20
C GLY A 446 24.15 0.48 -29.04
N THR A 447 24.78 -0.03 -27.99
CA THR A 447 24.12 -0.61 -26.82
C THR A 447 24.27 0.28 -25.57
N GLU A 448 23.24 0.31 -24.73
CA GLU A 448 23.22 1.11 -23.50
C GLU A 448 24.42 0.83 -22.60
N ASP A 449 24.69 -0.45 -22.31
CA ASP A 449 25.79 -0.86 -21.42
C ASP A 449 27.17 -0.49 -22.00
N ALA A 450 27.38 -0.60 -23.31
CA ALA A 450 28.65 -0.25 -23.93
C ALA A 450 28.87 1.27 -23.97
N ALA A 451 27.82 2.04 -24.30
CA ALA A 451 27.85 3.49 -24.28
C ALA A 451 28.09 4.02 -22.85
N LEU A 452 27.44 3.43 -21.84
CA LEU A 452 27.58 3.78 -20.43
C LEU A 452 28.98 3.44 -19.90
N ASN A 453 29.50 2.25 -20.19
CA ASN A 453 30.86 1.86 -19.80
C ASN A 453 31.93 2.77 -20.42
N HIS A 454 31.75 3.19 -21.67
CA HIS A 454 32.65 4.14 -22.32
C HIS A 454 32.58 5.54 -21.68
N LEU A 455 31.37 6.04 -21.42
CA LEU A 455 31.17 7.34 -20.76
C LEU A 455 31.74 7.36 -19.34
N LEU A 456 31.62 6.26 -18.58
CA LEU A 456 32.24 6.11 -17.26
C LEU A 456 33.77 6.00 -17.35
N SER A 457 34.30 5.32 -18.36
CA SER A 457 35.75 5.24 -18.61
C SER A 457 36.36 6.60 -18.93
N LEU A 458 35.64 7.46 -19.66
CA LEU A 458 36.02 8.84 -19.93
C LEU A 458 35.97 9.72 -18.67
N HIS A 459 34.98 9.49 -17.80
CA HIS A 459 34.85 10.24 -16.55
C HIS A 459 35.94 9.91 -15.52
N ASN A 460 36.48 8.68 -15.56
CA ASN A 460 37.52 8.21 -14.65
C ASN A 460 38.95 8.58 -15.06
N ASN A 461 39.17 9.29 -16.17
CA ASN A 461 40.51 9.63 -16.65
C ASN A 461 40.69 11.16 -16.84
N PRO A 462 41.10 11.90 -15.79
CA PRO A 462 41.15 13.36 -15.83
C PRO A 462 42.44 13.95 -16.46
N ASN A 463 43.22 13.18 -17.23
CA ASN A 463 44.41 13.72 -17.92
C ASN A 463 44.64 13.05 -19.28
N GLY A 464 44.33 13.79 -20.36
CA GLY A 464 44.50 13.33 -21.74
C GLY A 464 44.26 14.38 -22.83
N SER A 465 44.85 15.57 -22.66
CA SER A 465 45.20 16.59 -23.67
C SER A 465 44.15 17.11 -24.67
N ALA A 466 43.90 18.41 -24.56
CA ALA A 466 43.62 19.29 -25.69
C ALA A 466 44.71 19.14 -26.78
N ALA A 467 44.31 18.98 -28.04
CA ALA A 467 44.91 19.57 -29.24
C ALA A 467 44.34 18.94 -30.52
N ALA A 468 43.43 19.65 -31.21
CA ALA A 468 43.39 19.73 -32.68
C ALA A 468 42.36 20.79 -33.09
N SER A 469 42.76 22.05 -33.00
CA SER A 469 42.17 23.13 -33.79
C SER A 469 42.72 23.04 -35.22
N SER A 470 41.85 22.88 -36.21
CA SER A 470 42.13 23.31 -37.58
C SER A 470 40.87 23.96 -38.16
N ASN A 471 40.97 25.28 -38.36
CA ASN A 471 39.96 26.20 -38.86
C ASN A 471 39.32 25.78 -40.20
N PRO A 472 38.05 26.17 -40.47
CA PRO A 472 37.49 26.16 -41.81
C PRO A 472 37.86 27.47 -42.55
N ALA A 473 38.37 27.34 -43.77
CA ALA A 473 38.59 28.47 -44.67
C ALA A 473 37.32 28.70 -45.53
N ASN A 474 36.76 29.91 -45.40
CA ASN A 474 35.78 30.48 -46.33
C ASN A 474 36.47 30.89 -47.65
N PRO A 475 35.68 31.03 -48.73
CA PRO A 475 35.77 32.27 -49.49
C PRO A 475 34.40 32.95 -49.69
N ALA A 476 34.43 34.27 -49.49
CA ALA A 476 33.54 35.35 -49.94
C ALA A 476 33.03 35.17 -51.40
N ASN A 477 31.94 35.74 -51.94
CA ASN A 477 31.00 36.86 -51.70
C ASN A 477 30.00 36.82 -52.91
N PRO A 478 29.06 37.76 -53.16
CA PRO A 478 28.30 38.68 -52.32
C PRO A 478 26.76 38.66 -52.59
N VAL A 479 26.03 39.39 -51.73
CA VAL A 479 24.61 39.79 -51.84
C VAL A 479 24.36 40.69 -53.08
N PRO A 480 23.10 40.88 -53.51
CA PRO A 480 22.53 42.20 -53.22
C PRO A 480 21.08 42.19 -52.70
N ASN A 481 20.89 43.19 -51.85
CA ASN A 481 19.75 43.64 -51.08
C ASN A 481 18.71 44.38 -51.95
N ILE A 482 17.40 44.15 -51.76
CA ILE A 482 16.36 45.18 -52.01
C ILE A 482 15.21 45.02 -51.00
N SER A 483 14.98 46.11 -50.27
CA SER A 483 13.94 46.39 -49.28
C SER A 483 12.59 46.75 -49.93
N GLY A 484 11.48 46.67 -49.17
CA GLY A 484 10.35 47.61 -49.34
C GLY A 484 8.92 47.03 -49.27
N GLU A 485 8.31 47.16 -48.09
CA GLU A 485 6.95 47.68 -47.78
C GLU A 485 5.78 47.57 -48.79
N ASN A 486 4.66 46.94 -48.35
CA ASN A 486 3.30 47.53 -48.18
C ASN A 486 2.15 46.51 -48.41
N ALA A 487 1.21 46.50 -47.46
CA ALA A 487 -0.13 45.87 -47.54
C ALA A 487 -1.08 46.69 -48.47
N PRO A 488 -2.41 46.47 -48.57
CA PRO A 488 -3.30 45.37 -48.16
C PRO A 488 -4.34 44.94 -49.24
N GLY A 489 -5.06 43.83 -48.99
CA GLY A 489 -6.47 43.67 -49.36
C GLY A 489 -6.82 42.87 -50.63
N SER A 490 -7.52 41.74 -50.44
CA SER A 490 -8.88 41.47 -51.01
C SER A 490 -9.24 39.97 -50.91
N HIS A 491 -10.12 39.63 -49.97
CA HIS A 491 -11.07 38.51 -50.06
C HIS A 491 -12.05 38.76 -51.25
N PRO A 492 -12.73 37.76 -51.86
CA PRO A 492 -13.42 36.67 -51.16
C PRO A 492 -13.41 35.26 -51.79
N SER A 493 -13.53 34.29 -50.88
CA SER A 493 -14.39 33.08 -50.88
C SER A 493 -14.65 32.31 -52.18
N VAL A 494 -14.18 31.06 -52.25
CA VAL A 494 -15.03 29.85 -52.38
C VAL A 494 -14.34 28.66 -51.70
N GLU A 495 -15.10 27.98 -50.86
CA GLU A 495 -14.74 26.80 -50.06
C GLU A 495 -14.53 25.54 -50.92
N SER A 496 -13.52 24.73 -50.59
CA SER A 496 -13.49 23.30 -50.90
C SER A 496 -12.61 22.59 -49.87
N HIS A 497 -13.29 21.96 -48.94
CA HIS A 497 -12.80 21.25 -47.77
C HIS A 497 -11.67 20.25 -48.08
N THR A 498 -10.50 20.48 -47.50
CA THR A 498 -9.50 19.45 -47.20
C THR A 498 -9.29 19.46 -45.70
N SER A 499 -9.99 18.56 -45.00
CA SER A 499 -9.74 18.32 -43.57
C SER A 499 -8.51 17.44 -43.44
N ASP A 500 -7.37 18.12 -43.35
CA ASP A 500 -6.10 17.61 -42.86
C ASP A 500 -6.29 17.26 -41.37
N ALA A 501 -6.66 16.02 -41.08
CA ALA A 501 -6.70 15.51 -39.71
C ALA A 501 -5.26 15.19 -39.29
N SER A 502 -4.57 16.27 -38.91
CA SER A 502 -3.39 16.26 -38.06
C SER A 502 -3.54 15.21 -36.97
N ASN A 503 -2.79 14.13 -37.10
CA ASN A 503 -2.58 13.14 -36.06
C ASN A 503 -1.66 13.77 -35.02
N GLY A 504 -2.20 14.77 -34.31
CA GLY A 504 -1.63 15.23 -33.07
C GLY A 504 -1.78 14.11 -32.07
N GLU A 505 -0.64 13.54 -31.67
CA GLU A 505 -0.45 12.98 -30.33
C GLU A 505 -0.78 14.09 -29.32
N THR A 506 -2.08 14.36 -29.18
CA THR A 506 -2.60 15.06 -28.04
C THR A 506 -2.62 13.97 -26.98
N SER A 507 -1.56 13.96 -26.18
CA SER A 507 -1.66 13.62 -24.78
C SER A 507 -2.75 14.53 -24.20
N THR A 508 -4.00 14.16 -24.43
CA THR A 508 -5.14 14.76 -23.77
C THR A 508 -4.97 14.38 -22.32
N LEU A 509 -4.61 15.38 -21.52
CA LEU A 509 -4.76 15.45 -20.08
C LEU A 509 -6.08 14.78 -19.65
N TYR A 510 -6.05 13.48 -19.50
CA TYR A 510 -6.78 12.81 -18.45
C TYR A 510 -5.82 12.83 -17.28
N GLN A 511 -6.26 13.35 -16.15
CA GLN A 511 -5.58 13.07 -14.88
C GLN A 511 -5.54 11.54 -14.78
N GLU A 512 -4.44 10.93 -15.21
CA GLU A 512 -3.98 9.71 -14.59
C GLU A 512 -3.88 10.11 -13.13
N GLU A 513 -4.82 9.63 -12.30
CA GLU A 513 -4.64 9.67 -10.85
C GLU A 513 -3.21 9.20 -10.61
N GLU A 514 -2.38 10.08 -10.04
CA GLU A 514 -0.96 9.82 -9.86
C GLU A 514 -0.84 8.48 -9.14
N ARG A 515 -0.40 7.47 -9.88
CA ARG A 515 -0.54 6.09 -9.46
C ARG A 515 0.40 5.83 -8.31
N ASP A 516 -0.17 5.33 -7.23
CA ASP A 516 0.57 5.04 -6.02
C ASP A 516 1.17 3.63 -6.06
N VAL A 517 2.19 3.46 -6.90
CA VAL A 517 2.84 2.14 -7.12
C VAL A 517 3.37 1.56 -5.82
N GLU A 518 3.92 2.39 -4.93
CA GLU A 518 4.40 1.96 -3.61
C GLU A 518 3.27 1.34 -2.77
N MET A 519 2.09 1.97 -2.72
CA MET A 519 0.96 1.43 -1.97
C MET A 519 0.35 0.18 -2.63
N GLU A 520 0.37 0.11 -3.96
CA GLU A 520 -0.08 -1.07 -4.70
C GLU A 520 0.82 -2.29 -4.44
N ASP A 521 2.13 -2.07 -4.36
CA ASP A 521 3.11 -3.09 -3.97
C ASP A 521 2.87 -3.56 -2.53
N GLU A 522 2.69 -2.63 -1.57
CA GLU A 522 2.38 -2.96 -0.17
C GLU A 522 1.09 -3.81 -0.07
N LEU A 523 0.03 -3.43 -0.79
CA LEU A 523 -1.26 -4.13 -0.78
C LEU A 523 -1.20 -5.55 -1.34
N THR A 524 -0.38 -5.78 -2.36
CA THR A 524 -0.32 -7.05 -3.08
C THR A 524 0.74 -8.00 -2.53
N GLU A 525 1.68 -7.50 -1.72
CA GLU A 525 2.76 -8.29 -1.12
C GLU A 525 2.25 -9.53 -0.37
N GLU A 526 1.21 -9.39 0.46
CA GLU A 526 0.63 -10.52 1.21
C GLU A 526 -0.09 -11.50 0.29
N LEU A 527 -0.83 -10.99 -0.70
CA LEU A 527 -1.58 -11.80 -1.66
C LEU A 527 -0.67 -12.65 -2.54
N GLN A 528 0.51 -12.12 -2.89
CA GLN A 528 1.53 -12.83 -3.66
C GLN A 528 2.29 -13.87 -2.82
N ARG A 529 2.49 -13.60 -1.53
CA ARG A 529 3.17 -14.52 -0.61
C ARG A 529 2.28 -15.64 -0.09
N GLY A 530 1.00 -15.34 0.10
CA GLY A 530 -0.02 -16.25 0.63
C GLY A 530 -0.35 -17.38 -0.33
N ASP A 531 -0.75 -18.52 0.23
CA ASP A 531 -1.47 -19.57 -0.49
C ASP A 531 -2.96 -19.57 -0.07
N ALA A 532 -3.77 -20.41 -0.70
CA ALA A 532 -5.21 -20.54 -0.39
C ALA A 532 -5.52 -20.91 1.08
N LEU A 533 -4.50 -21.34 1.84
CA LEU A 533 -4.61 -21.76 3.25
C LEU A 533 -3.97 -20.76 4.21
N SER A 534 -3.50 -19.62 3.72
CA SER A 534 -2.85 -18.57 4.51
C SER A 534 -3.82 -17.92 5.50
N ASP A 535 -5.09 -17.83 5.13
CA ASP A 535 -6.15 -17.27 5.99
C ASP A 535 -6.37 -18.05 7.28
N TYR A 536 -5.99 -19.33 7.29
CA TYR A 536 -6.10 -20.23 8.42
C TYR A 536 -4.81 -20.34 9.25
N ASP A 537 -3.71 -19.77 8.76
CA ASP A 537 -2.40 -19.81 9.44
C ASP A 537 -2.31 -18.73 10.53
N ILE A 538 -3.13 -18.90 11.56
CA ILE A 538 -3.21 -17.98 12.70
C ILE A 538 -2.14 -18.35 13.73
N GLU A 539 -1.40 -17.36 14.22
CA GLU A 539 -0.56 -17.53 15.41
C GLU A 539 -1.45 -17.55 16.65
N VAL A 540 -1.43 -18.65 17.41
CA VAL A 540 -2.38 -18.93 18.49
C VAL A 540 -1.88 -18.55 19.89
N THR A 541 -0.75 -17.83 19.99
CA THR A 541 -0.09 -17.51 21.26
C THR A 541 -0.94 -16.59 22.12
N LYS A 542 -1.43 -15.49 21.53
CA LYS A 542 -2.31 -14.51 22.20
C LYS A 542 -3.65 -15.14 22.61
N GLU A 543 -4.18 -16.05 21.80
CA GLU A 543 -5.39 -16.80 22.10
C GLU A 543 -5.19 -17.69 23.34
N GLY A 544 -4.05 -18.37 23.44
CA GLY A 544 -3.71 -19.17 24.62
C GLY A 544 -3.62 -18.34 25.90
N GLU A 545 -2.98 -17.17 25.84
CA GLU A 545 -2.90 -16.22 26.95
C GLU A 545 -4.29 -15.74 27.39
N ALA A 546 -5.13 -15.33 26.41
CA ALA A 546 -6.49 -14.87 26.67
C ALA A 546 -7.40 -15.97 27.25
N ILE A 547 -7.29 -17.22 26.78
CA ILE A 547 -8.03 -18.35 27.34
C ILE A 547 -7.70 -18.52 28.83
N ASN A 548 -6.42 -18.47 29.18
CA ASN A 548 -5.97 -18.61 30.57
C ASN A 548 -6.45 -17.43 31.44
N GLU A 549 -6.38 -16.20 30.92
CA GLU A 549 -6.88 -15.00 31.60
C GLU A 549 -8.38 -15.14 31.93
N TYR A 550 -9.22 -15.45 30.94
CA TYR A 550 -10.67 -15.52 31.14
C TYR A 550 -11.12 -16.72 31.96
N LEU A 551 -10.45 -17.86 31.87
CA LEU A 551 -10.72 -19.00 32.76
C LEU A 551 -10.40 -18.65 34.22
N ALA A 552 -9.31 -17.93 34.48
CA ALA A 552 -8.99 -17.45 35.82
C ALA A 552 -10.04 -16.44 36.32
N LEU A 553 -10.48 -15.51 35.47
CA LEU A 553 -11.54 -14.56 35.81
C LEU A 553 -12.85 -15.25 36.19
N ILE A 554 -13.27 -16.27 35.43
CA ILE A 554 -14.47 -17.06 35.76
C ILE A 554 -14.32 -17.77 37.09
N ALA A 555 -13.17 -18.41 37.36
CA ALA A 555 -12.93 -19.07 38.64
C ALA A 555 -13.03 -18.08 39.82
N THR A 556 -12.48 -16.88 39.68
CA THR A 556 -12.62 -15.83 40.71
C THR A 556 -14.05 -15.32 40.87
N ALA A 557 -14.82 -15.23 39.77
CA ALA A 557 -16.22 -14.84 39.82
C ALA A 557 -17.08 -15.90 40.53
N GLU A 558 -16.82 -17.19 40.26
CA GLU A 558 -17.47 -18.33 40.94
C GLU A 558 -17.16 -18.33 42.45
N GLU A 559 -15.90 -18.15 42.84
CA GLU A 559 -15.52 -18.05 44.26
C GLU A 559 -16.17 -16.86 44.98
N ASN A 560 -16.35 -15.74 44.29
CA ASN A 560 -17.01 -14.56 44.86
C ASN A 560 -18.52 -14.75 45.00
N THR A 561 -19.16 -15.50 44.09
CA THR A 561 -20.57 -15.86 44.23
C THR A 561 -20.83 -16.85 45.36
N GLU A 562 -19.89 -17.76 45.64
CA GLU A 562 -20.00 -18.70 46.77
C GLU A 562 -19.76 -18.04 48.14
N LYS A 563 -19.03 -16.90 48.18
CA LYS A 563 -18.74 -16.15 49.42
C LYS A 563 -19.80 -15.15 49.84
N VAL A 564 -20.88 -14.96 49.08
CA VAL A 564 -22.06 -14.20 49.50
C VAL A 564 -23.08 -15.18 50.09
N PRO A 565 -23.09 -15.44 51.42
CA PRO A 565 -24.17 -16.19 52.00
C PRO A 565 -25.45 -15.40 51.78
N SER A 566 -26.44 -16.06 51.18
CA SER A 566 -27.84 -15.65 51.17
C SER A 566 -28.24 -15.22 52.58
N SER A 567 -28.22 -13.92 52.81
CA SER A 567 -28.78 -13.30 54.01
C SER A 567 -30.27 -13.20 53.72
N GLU A 568 -31.04 -14.11 54.34
CA GLU A 568 -32.51 -14.05 54.41
C GLU A 568 -33.00 -12.71 54.99
#